data_AF-A0A3C0GB36-F1
#
_entry.id   AF-A0A3C0GB36-F1
#
_cell.length_a   1.000
_cell.length_b   1.000
_cell.length_c   1.000
_cell.angle_alpha   90.00
_cell.angle_beta   90.00
_cell.angle_gamma   90.00
#
_symmetry.space_group_name_H-M   'P 1'
#
loop_
_entity.id
_entity.type
_entity.pdbx_description
1 polymer ?
#
loop_
_entity_poly.entity_id
_entity_poly.type
_entity_poly.pdbx_seq_one_letter_code
_entity_poly.pdbx_strand_id
1 'polypeptide(L)' 'MRTNEISFRIRYSETDQMGVVYHGNYAQYLELARVEWLRSLGISYKSMEEGRIMLPVI' A
#
# COMPACT_ATOMS: atom_id res chain seq x y z
N MET A 1 -7.55 -14.40 12.98
CA MET A 1 -7.12 -13.15 12.32
C MET A 1 -7.03 -13.43 10.83
N ARG A 2 -7.71 -12.66 9.97
CA ARG A 2 -7.56 -12.80 8.50
C ARG A 2 -6.29 -12.07 8.07
N THR A 3 -5.45 -12.72 7.29
CA THR A 3 -4.21 -12.16 6.74
C THR A 3 -4.28 -12.12 5.22
N ASN A 4 -3.57 -11.18 4.61
CA ASN A 4 -3.37 -11.10 3.17
C ASN A 4 -1.88 -10.85 2.91
N GLU A 5 -1.36 -11.40 1.82
CA GLU A 5 0.04 -11.30 1.44
C GLU A 5 0.12 -10.79 0.01
N ILE A 6 1.04 -9.85 -0.22
CA ILE A 6 1.35 -9.34 -1.55
C ILE A 6 2.85 -9.43 -1.81
N SER A 7 3.20 -9.66 -3.07
CA SER A 7 4.58 -9.67 -3.53
C SER A 7 4.72 -8.66 -4.66
N PHE A 8 5.75 -7.83 -4.59
CA PHE A 8 6.08 -6.87 -5.64
C PHE A 8 7.59 -6.71 -5.76
N ARG A 9 8.03 -6.26 -6.93
CA ARG A 9 9.45 -6.04 -7.21
C ARG A 9 9.83 -4.62 -6.80
N ILE A 10 10.93 -4.51 -6.04
CA ILE A 10 11.56 -3.23 -5.74
C ILE A 10 12.13 -2.63 -7.04
N ARG A 11 11.80 -1.38 -7.31
CA ARG A 11 12.36 -0.61 -8.42
C ARG A 11 13.69 -0.01 -8.02
N TYR A 12 14.62 0.10 -8.95
CA TYR A 12 15.93 0.70 -8.70
C TYR A 12 15.81 2.13 -8.15
N SER A 13 14.81 2.89 -8.61
CA SER A 13 14.51 4.25 -8.14
C SER A 13 14.08 4.34 -6.67
N GLU A 14 13.75 3.22 -6.03
CA GLU A 14 13.32 3.16 -4.63
C GLU A 14 14.47 2.86 -3.68
N THR A 15 15.67 2.66 -4.23
CA THR A 15 16.89 2.40 -3.46
C THR A 15 17.69 3.69 -3.26
N ASP A 16 18.44 3.76 -2.16
CA ASP A 16 19.36 4.87 -1.88
C ASP A 16 20.84 4.47 -2.09
N GLN A 17 21.75 5.40 -1.79
CA GLN A 17 23.20 5.19 -1.97
C GLN A 17 23.77 4.08 -1.07
N MET A 18 23.03 3.59 -0.08
CA MET A 18 23.44 2.45 0.75
C MET A 18 23.09 1.11 0.11
N GLY A 19 22.41 1.11 -1.05
CA GLY A 19 22.05 -0.10 -1.80
C GLY A 19 20.86 -0.86 -1.20
N VAL A 20 20.08 -0.20 -0.36
CA VAL A 20 18.85 -0.74 0.27
C VAL A 20 17.64 0.11 -0.13
N VAL A 21 16.44 -0.37 0.19
CA VAL A 21 15.23 0.43 0.04
C VAL A 21 15.32 1.65 0.96
N TYR A 22 15.11 2.83 0.39
CA TYR A 22 15.02 4.06 1.17
C TYR A 22 13.82 3.98 2.13
N HIS A 23 14.06 4.24 3.42
CA HIS A 23 13.04 4.08 4.48
C HIS A 23 11.74 4.86 4.22
N GLY A 24 11.79 5.99 3.52
CA GLY A 24 10.60 6.77 3.17
C GLY A 24 9.61 6.04 2.25
N ASN A 25 10.06 5.02 1.51
CA ASN A 25 9.20 4.27 0.60
C ASN A 25 8.31 3.24 1.32
N TYR A 26 8.61 2.89 2.58
CA TYR A 26 7.84 1.88 3.31
C TYR A 26 6.38 2.29 3.54
N ALA A 27 6.09 3.59 3.69
CA ALA A 27 4.71 4.06 3.79
C ALA A 27 3.89 3.74 2.52
N GLN A 28 4.51 3.83 1.35
CA GLN A 28 3.87 3.47 0.08
C GLN A 28 3.62 1.97 -0.03
N TYR A 29 4.51 1.13 0.52
CA TYR A 29 4.33 -0.32 0.54
C TYR A 29 3.20 -0.76 1.48
N LEU A 30 3.06 -0.07 2.61
CA LEU A 30 1.94 -0.27 3.53
C LEU A 30 0.61 0.14 2.90
N GLU A 31 0.58 1.25 2.14
CA GLU A 31 -0.61 1.65 1.36
C GLU A 31 -0.95 0.59 0.30
N LEU A 32 0.05 0.11 -0.46
CA LEU A 32 -0.14 -0.96 -1.44
C LEU A 32 -0.78 -2.20 -0.81
N ALA A 33 -0.25 -2.66 0.34
CA ALA A 33 -0.80 -3.79 1.07
C ALA A 33 -2.22 -3.53 1.59
N ARG A 34 -2.51 -2.32 2.08
CA ARG A 34 -3.83 -1.92 2.56
C ARG A 34 -4.86 -1.91 1.42
N VAL A 35 -4.52 -1.38 0.26
CA VAL A 35 -5.42 -1.35 -0.90
C VAL A 35 -5.73 -2.77 -1.39
N GLU A 36 -4.72 -3.64 -1.47
CA GLU A 36 -4.95 -5.04 -1.86
C GLU A 36 -5.72 -5.83 -0.79
N TRP A 37 -5.51 -5.52 0.49
CA TRP A 37 -6.33 -6.07 1.56
C TRP A 37 -7.80 -5.64 1.45
N LEU A 38 -8.08 -4.35 1.22
CA LEU A 38 -9.46 -3.86 0.97
C LEU A 38 -10.07 -4.55 -0.25
N ARG A 39 -9.29 -4.70 -1.33
CA ARG A 39 -9.72 -5.40 -2.54
C ARG A 39 -10.10 -6.86 -2.26
N SER A 40 -9.33 -7.55 -1.41
CA SER A 40 -9.63 -8.93 -0.99
C SER A 40 -10.96 -9.05 -0.22
N LEU A 41 -11.44 -7.95 0.37
CA LEU A 41 -12.75 -7.84 1.03
C LEU A 41 -13.88 -7.41 0.08
N GLY A 42 -13.59 -7.24 -1.22
CA GLY A 42 -14.53 -6.75 -2.22
C GLY A 42 -14.75 -5.23 -2.17
N ILE A 43 -13.90 -4.49 -1.44
CA ILE A 43 -13.99 -3.04 -1.29
C ILE A 43 -12.94 -2.39 -2.20
N SER A 44 -13.37 -1.45 -3.05
CA SER A 44 -12.44 -0.61 -3.79
C SER A 44 -12.26 0.74 -3.09
N TYR A 45 -11.04 1.26 -3.09
CA TYR A 45 -10.78 2.59 -2.53
C TYR A 45 -11.63 3.67 -3.22
N LYS A 46 -11.74 3.59 -4.55
CA LYS A 46 -12.58 4.48 -5.37
C LYS A 46 -14.04 4.49 -4.94
N SER A 47 -14.62 3.32 -4.65
CA SER A 47 -16.01 3.25 -4.18
C SER A 47 -16.21 3.89 -2.79
N MET A 48 -15.18 3.89 -1.94
CA MET A 48 -15.23 4.61 -0.66
C MET A 48 -15.26 6.12 -0.90
N GLU A 49 -14.38 6.63 -1.77
CA GLU A 49 -14.33 8.05 -2.13
C GLU A 49 -15.63 8.54 -2.77
N GLU A 50 -16.20 7.76 -3.70
CA GLU A 50 -17.52 8.03 -4.30
C GLU A 50 -18.64 8.08 -3.25
N GLY A 51 -18.51 7.25 -2.19
CA GLY A 51 -19.37 7.24 -1.01
C GLY A 51 -19.09 8.36 0.00
N ARG A 52 -18.17 9.29 -0.30
CA ARG A 52 -17.69 10.37 0.59
C ARG A 52 -17.04 9.87 1.88
N ILE A 53 -16.45 8.68 1.84
CA ILE A 53 -15.68 8.10 2.94
C ILE A 53 -14.20 8.21 2.60
N MET A 54 -13.43 8.83 3.49
CA MET A 54 -11.97 8.95 3.38
C MET A 54 -11.28 8.08 4.43
N LEU A 55 -10.12 7.52 4.09
CA LEU A 55 -9.29 6.74 5.00
C LEU A 55 -7.86 7.32 5.05
N PRO A 56 -7.65 8.46 5.73
CA PRO A 56 -6.34 9.08 5.82
C PRO A 56 -5.40 8.27 6.73
N VAL A 57 -4.10 8.35 6.44
CA VAL A 57 -3.03 7.94 7.35
C VAL A 57 -2.58 9.17 8.11
N ILE A 58 -2.53 9.08 9.45
CA ILE A 58 -2.05 10.14 10.36
C ILE A 58 -0.73 9.69 10.96
#